data_AF-A0A925SL28-F1
#
_entry.id   AF-A0A925SL28-F1
#
_cell.length_a   1.000
_cell.length_b   1.000
_cell.length_c   1.000
_cell.angle_alpha   90.00
_cell.angle_beta   90.00
_cell.angle_gamma   90.00
#
_symmetry.space_group_name_H-M   'P 1'
#
loop_
_entity.id
_entity.type
_entity.pdbx_description
1 polymer ?
#
loop_
_entity_poly.entity_id
_entity_poly.type
_entity_poly.pdbx_seq_one_letter_code
_entity_poly.pdbx_strand_id
1 'polypeptide(L)'
;YMYPEKQGTTGKIKKYDVLSGKTVWEIPDQYPNWGGTMVTDGGLMFYGSLGGDFRAVDRNSGKILWSRKLGSGIIGNPATWKVGGKQYVGVYSGIGGWIGLPVVAGLDLADKFGAIGATAMTKAANLDKIPQGGELNVFRVFE
;
A
#
# COMPACT_ATOMS: atom_id res chain seq x y z
N TYR A 1 1.51 -16.47 14.98
CA TYR A 1 0.83 -16.40 13.67
C TYR A 1 0.34 -14.98 13.46
N MET A 2 0.58 -14.39 12.29
CA MET A 2 0.03 -13.07 11.97
C MET A 2 -1.41 -13.28 11.48
N TYR A 3 -2.37 -13.00 12.35
CA TYR A 3 -3.78 -12.92 11.98
C TYR A 3 -4.22 -11.47 12.11
N PRO A 4 -5.12 -10.98 11.25
CA PRO A 4 -5.67 -9.65 11.42
C PRO A 4 -6.40 -9.54 12.76
N GLU A 5 -6.24 -8.39 13.41
CA GLU A 5 -6.99 -8.03 14.62
C GLU A 5 -8.51 -7.98 14.34
N LYS A 6 -8.89 -7.54 13.13
CA LYS A 6 -10.26 -7.45 12.66
C LYS A 6 -10.41 -8.14 11.31
N GLN A 7 -11.40 -9.02 11.17
CA GLN A 7 -11.68 -9.67 9.89
C GLN A 7 -11.90 -8.65 8.78
N GLY A 8 -11.19 -8.80 7.66
CA GLY A 8 -11.25 -7.86 6.53
C GLY A 8 -10.44 -6.57 6.72
N THR A 9 -9.69 -6.41 7.80
CA THR A 9 -8.72 -5.32 7.98
C THR A 9 -7.39 -5.87 8.45
N THR A 10 -6.41 -5.88 7.57
CA THR A 10 -5.07 -6.45 7.84
C THR A 10 -3.97 -5.38 7.79
N GLY A 11 -4.30 -4.15 7.38
CA GLY A 11 -3.41 -2.99 7.38
C GLY A 11 -4.09 -1.75 7.97
N LYS A 12 -3.27 -0.79 8.41
CA LYS A 12 -3.70 0.54 8.81
C LYS A 12 -2.63 1.56 8.42
N ILE A 13 -3.01 2.62 7.72
CA ILE A 13 -2.18 3.83 7.61
C ILE A 13 -2.51 4.75 8.78
N LYS A 14 -1.50 5.27 9.47
CA LYS A 14 -1.69 6.09 10.67
C LYS A 14 -0.96 7.42 10.53
N LYS A 15 -1.59 8.48 11.04
CA LYS A 15 -0.86 9.66 11.50
C LYS A 15 -0.59 9.51 12.99
N TYR A 16 0.67 9.57 13.35
CA TYR A 16 1.14 9.35 14.71
C TYR A 16 1.89 10.56 15.20
N ASP A 17 1.55 11.02 16.41
CA ASP A 17 2.31 12.04 17.12
C ASP A 17 3.39 11.35 17.95
N VAL A 18 4.65 11.56 17.55
CA VAL A 18 5.82 10.94 18.19
C VAL A 18 6.13 11.52 19.56
N LEU A 19 5.65 12.73 19.89
CA LEU A 19 5.89 13.36 21.19
C LEU A 19 4.87 12.85 22.22
N SER A 20 3.60 12.81 21.85
CA SER A 20 2.54 12.34 22.77
C SER A 20 2.33 10.82 22.75
N GLY A 21 2.87 10.14 21.75
CA GLY A 21 2.70 8.70 21.55
C GLY A 21 1.30 8.30 21.07
N LYS A 22 0.48 9.27 20.59
CA LYS A 22 -0.92 9.05 20.23
C LYS A 22 -1.11 8.95 18.71
N THR A 23 -2.02 8.07 18.31
CA THR A 23 -2.54 8.06 16.93
C THR A 23 -3.54 9.20 16.78
N VAL A 24 -3.31 10.09 15.82
CA VAL A 24 -4.20 11.24 15.53
C VAL A 24 -5.39 10.77 14.70
N TRP A 25 -5.13 9.96 13.67
CA TRP A 25 -6.13 9.28 12.86
C TRP A 25 -5.53 8.03 12.23
N GLU A 26 -6.41 7.11 11.81
CA GLU A 26 -6.04 5.91 11.07
C GLU A 26 -7.00 5.64 9.91
N ILE A 27 -6.48 5.06 8.84
CA ILE A 27 -7.24 4.57 7.69
C ILE A 27 -7.13 3.04 7.70
N PRO A 28 -8.21 2.30 7.99
CA PRO A 28 -8.19 0.84 7.94
C PRO A 28 -8.11 0.37 6.49
N ASP A 29 -7.29 -0.66 6.24
CA ASP A 29 -7.11 -1.24 4.93
C ASP A 29 -7.33 -2.75 4.92
N GLN A 30 -7.91 -3.22 3.82
CA GLN A 30 -8.20 -4.64 3.63
C GLN A 30 -6.92 -5.49 3.66
N TYR A 31 -5.83 -4.96 3.12
CA TYR A 31 -4.54 -5.64 2.96
C TYR A 31 -3.46 -4.98 3.84
N PRO A 32 -2.39 -5.70 4.21
CA PRO A 32 -1.27 -5.07 4.90
C PRO A 32 -0.69 -3.92 4.07
N ASN A 33 -0.39 -2.80 4.72
CA ASN A 33 0.27 -1.68 4.06
C ASN A 33 1.78 -1.97 3.98
N TRP A 34 2.25 -2.38 2.81
CA TRP A 34 3.64 -2.81 2.60
C TRP A 34 4.53 -1.74 1.96
N GLY A 35 3.94 -0.90 1.11
CA GLY A 35 4.62 0.29 0.58
C GLY A 35 4.68 1.41 1.60
N GLY A 36 5.57 2.37 1.36
CA GLY A 36 5.65 3.59 2.16
C GLY A 36 4.60 4.64 1.79
N THR A 37 4.66 5.74 2.52
CA THR A 37 3.86 6.96 2.27
C THR A 37 4.78 8.08 1.79
N MET A 38 4.22 9.06 1.08
CA MET A 38 4.89 10.30 0.71
C MET A 38 3.95 11.48 0.98
N VAL A 39 4.42 12.51 1.66
CA VAL A 39 3.63 13.70 2.02
C VAL A 39 4.20 14.91 1.30
N THR A 40 3.31 15.75 0.78
CA THR A 40 3.65 17.00 0.08
C THR A 40 3.32 18.22 0.94
N ASP A 41 3.97 19.34 0.65
CA ASP A 41 3.71 20.62 1.33
C ASP A 41 2.29 21.15 1.07
N GLY A 42 1.70 20.79 -0.08
CA GLY A 42 0.31 21.10 -0.44
C GLY A 42 -0.75 20.37 0.38
N GLY A 43 -0.36 19.58 1.39
CA GLY A 43 -1.29 18.91 2.29
C GLY A 43 -1.72 17.51 1.86
N LEU A 44 -1.22 16.99 0.73
CA LEU A 44 -1.55 15.66 0.24
C LEU A 44 -0.55 14.61 0.73
N MET A 45 -1.06 13.48 1.20
CA MET A 45 -0.32 12.24 1.44
C MET A 45 -0.71 11.20 0.38
N PHE A 46 0.29 10.52 -0.18
CA PHE A 46 0.11 9.44 -1.15
C PHE A 46 0.60 8.12 -0.58
N TYR A 47 -0.12 7.03 -0.88
CA TYR A 47 0.31 5.67 -0.59
C TYR A 47 -0.44 4.67 -1.49
N GLY A 48 0.11 3.46 -1.59
CA GLY A 48 -0.51 2.36 -2.31
C GLY A 48 -0.94 1.20 -1.40
N SER A 49 -1.98 0.48 -1.80
CA SER A 49 -2.39 -0.77 -1.17
C SER A 49 -1.85 -1.98 -1.95
N LEU A 50 -1.70 -3.13 -1.27
CA LEU A 50 -1.45 -4.41 -1.96
C LEU A 50 -2.61 -4.79 -2.90
N GLY A 51 -3.82 -4.27 -2.65
CA GLY A 51 -4.93 -4.40 -3.58
C GLY A 51 -4.72 -3.61 -4.88
N GLY A 52 -3.70 -2.76 -4.99
CA GLY A 52 -3.42 -1.94 -6.17
C GLY A 52 -4.16 -0.60 -6.19
N ASP A 53 -4.80 -0.20 -5.09
CA ASP A 53 -5.35 1.15 -4.98
C ASP A 53 -4.22 2.12 -4.67
N PHE A 54 -4.00 3.09 -5.56
CA PHE A 54 -3.13 4.23 -5.29
C PHE A 54 -3.99 5.43 -4.89
N ARG A 55 -3.68 6.03 -3.75
CA ARG A 55 -4.57 7.01 -3.09
C ARG A 55 -3.85 8.32 -2.80
N ALA A 56 -4.61 9.40 -2.90
CA ALA A 56 -4.26 10.71 -2.36
C ALA A 56 -5.19 11.04 -1.19
N VAL A 57 -4.61 11.50 -0.09
CA VAL A 57 -5.28 11.67 1.20
C VAL A 57 -4.98 13.05 1.76
N ASP A 58 -5.97 13.70 2.35
CA ASP A 58 -5.76 14.89 3.16
C ASP A 58 -4.92 14.56 4.40
N ARG A 59 -3.72 15.13 4.54
CA ARG A 59 -2.77 14.79 5.62
C ARG A 59 -3.28 15.15 7.02
N ASN A 60 -4.29 16.01 7.13
CA ASN A 60 -4.78 16.51 8.41
C ASN A 60 -5.87 15.61 8.97
N SER A 61 -6.82 15.19 8.13
CA SER A 61 -8.00 14.41 8.50
C SER A 61 -7.88 12.91 8.19
N GLY A 62 -6.97 12.51 7.30
CA GLY A 62 -6.92 11.12 6.80
C GLY A 62 -8.02 10.80 5.78
N LYS A 63 -8.78 11.79 5.31
CA LYS A 63 -9.82 11.58 4.29
C LYS A 63 -9.18 11.25 2.94
N ILE A 64 -9.58 10.13 2.33
CA ILE A 64 -9.22 9.79 0.95
C ILE A 64 -9.92 10.80 0.03
N LEU A 65 -9.14 11.59 -0.70
CA LEU A 65 -9.63 12.60 -1.65
C LEU A 65 -9.72 12.03 -3.07
N TRP A 66 -8.83 11.11 -3.40
CA TRP A 66 -8.75 10.48 -4.70
C TRP A 66 -8.16 9.07 -4.58
N SER A 67 -8.60 8.17 -5.45
CA SER A 67 -8.10 6.80 -5.53
C SER A 67 -8.17 6.30 -6.97
N ARG A 68 -7.19 5.50 -7.38
CA ARG A 68 -7.22 4.78 -8.65
C ARG A 68 -6.70 3.36 -8.50
N LYS A 69 -7.42 2.42 -9.10
CA LYS A 69 -6.98 1.03 -9.23
C LYS A 69 -5.90 0.91 -10.31
N LEU A 70 -4.74 0.38 -9.93
CA LEU A 70 -3.62 0.09 -10.82
C LEU A 70 -3.58 -1.42 -11.16
N GLY A 71 -2.68 -1.81 -12.06
CA GLY A 71 -2.62 -3.18 -12.59
C GLY A 71 -2.16 -4.25 -11.59
N SER A 72 -1.50 -3.87 -10.50
CA SER A 72 -0.96 -4.82 -9.50
C SER A 72 -0.83 -4.16 -8.11
N GLY A 73 -0.54 -4.97 -7.09
CA GLY A 73 -0.29 -4.51 -5.74
C GLY A 73 0.92 -3.59 -5.62
N ILE A 74 0.87 -2.64 -4.69
CA ILE A 74 1.91 -1.64 -4.50
C ILE A 74 2.70 -1.98 -3.23
N ILE A 75 3.98 -2.31 -3.41
CA ILE A 75 4.94 -2.58 -2.33
C ILE A 75 6.04 -1.51 -2.22
N GLY A 76 6.10 -0.59 -3.18
CA GLY A 76 7.09 0.47 -3.25
C GLY A 76 6.60 1.80 -2.68
N ASN A 77 7.51 2.77 -2.60
CA ASN A 77 7.21 4.11 -2.13
C ASN A 77 6.75 5.01 -3.28
N PRO A 78 5.72 5.86 -3.09
CA PRO A 78 5.44 6.93 -4.03
C PRO A 78 6.57 7.96 -4.03
N ALA A 79 6.81 8.59 -5.18
CA ALA A 79 7.77 9.69 -5.35
C ALA A 79 7.12 10.86 -6.07
N THR A 80 7.63 12.07 -5.86
CA THR A 80 7.16 13.28 -6.57
C THR A 80 8.32 14.08 -7.14
N TRP A 81 8.10 14.73 -8.27
CA TRP A 81 9.07 15.58 -8.96
C TRP A 81 8.36 16.65 -9.79
N LYS A 82 9.12 17.61 -10.35
CA LYS A 82 8.59 18.63 -11.26
C LYS A 82 9.22 18.50 -12.65
N VAL A 83 8.40 18.70 -13.69
CA VAL A 83 8.84 18.80 -15.09
C VAL A 83 8.11 19.97 -15.74
N GLY A 84 8.85 20.94 -16.29
CA GLY A 84 8.24 22.13 -16.93
C GLY A 84 7.29 22.90 -15.99
N GLY A 85 7.68 23.04 -14.72
CA GLY A 85 6.87 23.70 -13.68
C GLY A 85 5.71 22.87 -13.12
N LYS A 86 5.35 21.74 -13.74
CA LYS A 86 4.22 20.89 -13.32
C LYS A 86 4.69 19.80 -12.37
N GLN A 87 3.95 19.58 -11.27
CA GLN A 87 4.24 18.52 -10.32
C GLN A 87 3.64 17.18 -10.77
N TYR A 88 4.44 16.13 -10.64
CA TYR A 88 4.06 14.75 -10.92
C TYR A 88 4.29 13.89 -9.69
N VAL A 89 3.48 12.85 -9.55
CA VAL A 89 3.62 11.80 -8.55
C VAL A 89 3.64 10.47 -9.27
N GLY A 90 4.58 9.60 -8.91
CA GLY A 90 4.69 8.27 -9.49
C GLY A 90 4.85 7.17 -8.46
N VAL A 91 4.45 5.97 -8.83
CA VAL A 91 4.54 4.76 -8.02
C VAL A 91 4.64 3.53 -8.90
N TYR A 92 5.41 2.53 -8.46
CA TYR A 92 5.44 1.22 -9.11
C TYR A 92 4.27 0.35 -8.63
N SER A 93 3.61 -0.33 -9.56
CA SER A 93 2.68 -1.42 -9.28
C SER A 93 3.28 -2.75 -9.75
N GLY A 94 3.33 -3.71 -8.83
CA GLY A 94 3.93 -5.02 -8.99
C GLY A 94 4.09 -5.66 -7.61
N ILE A 95 3.19 -6.58 -7.27
CA ILE A 95 3.29 -7.32 -5.99
C ILE A 95 4.59 -8.11 -5.92
N GLY A 96 5.20 -8.17 -4.75
CA GLY A 96 6.47 -8.87 -4.54
C GLY A 96 6.97 -8.69 -3.10
N GLY A 97 8.29 -8.68 -2.93
CA GLY A 97 8.91 -8.68 -1.61
C GLY A 97 8.54 -9.92 -0.81
N TRP A 98 8.75 -9.88 0.51
CA TRP A 98 8.42 -11.03 1.37
C TRP A 98 6.92 -11.35 1.36
N ILE A 99 6.06 -10.32 1.41
CA ILE A 99 4.60 -10.48 1.45
C ILE A 99 4.03 -11.08 0.15
N GLY A 100 4.64 -10.77 -1.00
CA GLY A 100 4.22 -11.25 -2.32
C GLY A 100 4.95 -12.51 -2.79
N LEU A 101 5.99 -12.98 -2.07
CA LEU A 101 6.81 -14.12 -2.47
C LEU A 101 5.98 -15.37 -2.83
N PRO A 102 4.94 -15.76 -2.05
CA PRO A 102 4.10 -16.90 -2.40
C PRO A 102 3.37 -16.75 -3.75
N VAL A 103 2.96 -15.52 -4.09
CA VAL A 103 2.25 -15.21 -5.33
C VAL A 103 3.20 -15.26 -6.53
N VAL A 104 4.37 -14.64 -6.41
CA VAL A 104 5.32 -14.52 -7.53
C VAL A 104 6.10 -15.81 -7.80
N ALA A 105 6.39 -16.59 -6.76
CA ALA A 105 7.11 -17.86 -6.87
C ALA A 105 6.20 -19.10 -6.96
N GLY A 106 4.87 -18.92 -6.86
CA GLY A 106 3.91 -20.02 -6.92
C GLY A 106 4.07 -21.03 -5.78
N LEU A 107 4.29 -20.54 -4.56
CA LEU A 107 4.50 -21.41 -3.40
C LEU A 107 3.20 -22.14 -3.00
N ASP A 108 3.35 -23.34 -2.43
CA ASP A 108 2.21 -24.10 -1.90
C ASP A 108 1.59 -23.38 -0.69
N LEU A 109 0.35 -22.94 -0.84
CA LEU A 109 -0.40 -22.25 0.22
C LEU A 109 -0.94 -23.22 1.30
N ALA A 110 -0.79 -24.53 1.12
CA ALA A 110 -1.05 -25.52 2.17
C ALA A 110 0.10 -25.59 3.19
N ASP A 111 1.35 -25.35 2.79
CA ASP A 111 2.48 -25.19 3.71
C ASP A 111 2.40 -23.83 4.40
N LYS A 112 1.79 -23.80 5.58
CA LYS A 112 1.63 -22.58 6.40
C LYS A 112 2.95 -21.99 6.94
N PHE A 113 4.08 -22.68 6.82
CA PHE A 113 5.40 -22.20 7.24
C PHE A 113 6.24 -21.69 6.07
N GLY A 114 5.83 -21.99 4.84
CA GLY A 114 6.45 -21.54 3.62
C GLY A 114 6.77 -20.04 3.63
N ALA A 115 7.99 -19.71 3.23
CA ALA A 115 8.51 -18.34 3.27
C ALA A 115 8.29 -17.64 4.62
N ILE A 116 8.66 -18.28 5.73
CA ILE A 116 8.55 -17.69 7.09
C ILE A 116 7.08 -17.35 7.46
N GLY A 117 6.11 -18.07 6.87
CA GLY A 117 4.68 -17.87 7.11
C GLY A 117 3.99 -16.88 6.16
N ALA A 118 4.67 -16.40 5.12
CA ALA A 118 4.04 -15.58 4.09
C ALA A 118 2.95 -16.33 3.32
N THR A 119 3.08 -17.65 3.15
CA THR A 119 2.05 -18.53 2.53
C THR A 119 0.74 -18.51 3.32
N ALA A 120 0.81 -18.59 4.65
CA ALA A 120 -0.37 -18.51 5.52
C ALA A 120 -1.04 -17.12 5.41
N MET A 121 -0.25 -16.05 5.37
CA MET A 121 -0.75 -14.68 5.16
C MET A 121 -1.41 -14.52 3.79
N THR A 122 -0.78 -15.05 2.74
CA THR A 122 -1.31 -15.02 1.37
C THR A 122 -2.69 -15.66 1.31
N LYS A 123 -2.85 -16.85 1.90
CA LYS A 123 -4.13 -17.55 1.99
C LYS A 123 -5.15 -16.78 2.83
N ALA A 124 -4.76 -16.24 3.98
CA ALA A 124 -5.67 -15.54 4.89
C ALA A 124 -6.18 -14.20 4.33
N ALA A 125 -5.34 -13.48 3.58
CA ALA A 125 -5.65 -12.16 3.02
C ALA A 125 -6.03 -12.22 1.54
N ASN A 126 -6.14 -13.41 0.92
CA ASN A 126 -6.40 -13.60 -0.51
C ASN A 126 -5.40 -12.84 -1.41
N LEU A 127 -4.12 -12.84 -1.04
CA LEU A 127 -3.09 -12.15 -1.84
C LEU A 127 -2.82 -12.86 -3.17
N ASP A 128 -3.15 -14.16 -3.27
CA ASP A 128 -3.10 -14.95 -4.50
C ASP A 128 -4.05 -14.45 -5.60
N LYS A 129 -4.98 -13.55 -5.27
CA LYS A 129 -5.88 -12.88 -6.22
C LYS A 129 -5.34 -11.56 -6.76
N ILE A 130 -4.23 -11.06 -6.22
CA ILE A 130 -3.60 -9.83 -6.69
C ILE A 130 -2.79 -10.17 -7.95
N PRO A 131 -3.05 -9.51 -9.10
CA PRO A 131 -2.28 -9.75 -10.30
C PRO A 131 -0.80 -9.42 -10.07
N GLN A 132 0.10 -10.20 -10.65
CA GLN A 132 1.50 -9.80 -10.79
C GLN A 132 1.61 -8.60 -11.75
N GLY A 133 2.72 -7.87 -11.70
CA GLY A 133 2.91 -6.70 -12.56
C GLY A 133 4.31 -6.11 -12.45
N GLY A 134 4.54 -5.05 -13.21
CA GLY A 134 5.82 -4.35 -13.28
C GLY A 134 5.68 -3.06 -14.08
N GLU A 135 4.92 -2.11 -13.55
CA GLU A 135 4.60 -0.86 -14.25
C GLU A 135 4.89 0.36 -13.37
N LEU A 136 5.51 1.39 -13.95
CA LEU A 136 5.58 2.72 -13.35
C LEU A 136 4.34 3.52 -13.76
N ASN A 137 3.52 3.89 -12.79
CA ASN A 137 2.36 4.75 -13.00
C ASN A 137 2.71 6.18 -12.62
N VAL A 138 2.36 7.16 -13.46
CA VAL A 138 2.65 8.59 -13.23
C VAL A 138 1.37 9.41 -13.36
N PHE A 139 1.15 10.30 -12.38
CA PHE A 139 -0.01 11.18 -12.28
C PHE A 139 0.46 12.63 -12.19
N ARG A 140 -0.26 13.54 -12.82
CA ARG A 140 -0.05 14.98 -12.63
C ARG A 140 -0.93 15.48 -11.49
N VAL A 141 -0.35 16.28 -10.59
CA VAL A 141 -1.11 17.03 -9.59
C VAL A 141 -1.65 18.29 -10.26
N PHE A 142 -2.96 18.51 -10.20
CA PHE A 142 -3.60 19.72 -10.71
C PHE A 142 -3.73 20.73 -9.56
N GLU A 143 -3.46 21.99 -9.88
CA GLU A 143 -3.82 23.16 -9.07
C GLU A 143 -5.23 23.62 -9.44
#